data_AF-A7RHJ1-F1
#
_entry.id   AF-A7RHJ1-F1
#
_cell.length_a   1.000
_cell.length_b   1.000
_cell.length_c   1.000
_cell.angle_alpha   90.00
_cell.angle_beta   90.00
_cell.angle_gamma   90.00
#
_symmetry.space_group_name_H-M   'P 1'
#
loop_
_entity.id
_entity.type
_entity.pdbx_description
1 polymer ?
#
loop_
_entity_poly.entity_id
_entity_poly.type
_entity_poly.pdbx_seq_one_letter_code
_entity_poly.pdbx_strand_id
1 'polypeptide(L)'
;MNIVNLVQEIKQSFASHANPANAARMKQYMRGKFEFFGINSPQRKELSKPYLSSKFSNQEVREFLKELWSSPERELQYFGIAYLNKHGLQFDKEEFEVNLEFARRLITEKSWWDTVDCLADHLVGDLVRSSPRKGKQAMKLWIKDENLWLRRCAILHQLSYKCNTDSQLLFEFCAFRAHEKEFFIQKAIGWALREFAKTDRAKVSNFLKAHKEGLSRLSYREATKHL
;
A
#
# COMPACT_ATOMS: atom_id res chain seq x y z
N MET A 1 -15.53 -23.59 3.68
CA MET A 1 -14.38 -23.38 4.60
C MET A 1 -14.77 -22.26 5.55
N ASN A 2 -14.55 -22.41 6.86
CA ASN A 2 -14.92 -21.36 7.81
C ASN A 2 -13.75 -20.37 7.95
N ILE A 3 -13.90 -19.18 7.35
CA ILE A 3 -12.91 -18.10 7.35
C ILE A 3 -12.50 -17.69 8.78
N VAL A 4 -13.47 -17.64 9.70
CA VAL A 4 -13.20 -17.28 11.10
C VAL A 4 -12.30 -18.33 11.75
N ASN A 5 -12.59 -19.62 11.56
CA ASN A 5 -11.76 -20.70 12.12
C ASN A 5 -10.32 -20.64 11.56
N LEU A 6 -10.17 -20.43 10.26
CA LEU A 6 -8.86 -20.31 9.63
C LEU A 6 -8.05 -19.14 10.21
N VAL A 7 -8.68 -17.97 10.39
CA VAL A 7 -8.00 -16.82 11.01
C VAL A 7 -7.60 -17.12 12.45
N GLN A 8 -8.42 -17.86 13.21
CA GLN A 8 -8.05 -18.28 14.57
C GLN A 8 -6.87 -19.26 14.59
N GLU A 9 -6.81 -20.21 13.66
CA GLU A 9 -5.67 -21.12 13.52
C GLU A 9 -4.37 -20.34 13.21
N ILE A 10 -4.43 -19.37 12.30
CA ILE A 10 -3.29 -18.51 11.96
C ILE A 10 -2.86 -17.70 13.18
N LYS A 11 -3.82 -17.11 13.92
CA LYS A 11 -3.55 -16.36 15.16
C LYS A 11 -2.84 -17.21 16.19
N GLN A 12 -3.33 -18.43 16.43
CA GLN A 12 -2.74 -19.36 17.39
C GLN A 12 -1.32 -19.78 16.96
N SER A 13 -1.11 -20.03 15.66
CA SER A 13 0.21 -20.33 15.10
C SER A 13 1.19 -19.17 15.30
N PHE A 14 0.76 -17.92 15.11
CA PHE A 14 1.61 -16.75 15.34
C PHE A 14 1.86 -16.53 16.84
N ALA A 15 0.83 -16.65 17.67
CA ALA A 15 0.93 -16.47 19.12
C ALA A 15 1.90 -17.47 19.76
N SER A 16 1.92 -18.73 19.32
CA SER A 16 2.86 -19.74 19.82
C SER A 16 4.33 -19.47 19.46
N HIS A 17 4.57 -18.55 18.54
CA HIS A 17 5.90 -18.09 18.12
C HIS A 17 6.17 -16.64 18.54
N ALA A 18 5.36 -16.08 19.44
CA ALA A 18 5.51 -14.70 19.88
C ALA A 18 6.85 -14.49 20.61
N ASN A 19 7.44 -13.32 20.38
CA ASN A 19 8.66 -12.86 21.03
C ASN A 19 8.42 -11.47 21.64
N PRO A 20 8.15 -11.37 22.96
CA PRO A 20 7.81 -10.10 23.61
C PRO A 20 8.90 -9.03 23.50
N ALA A 21 10.18 -9.42 23.53
CA ALA A 21 11.30 -8.48 23.42
C ALA A 21 11.34 -7.83 22.02
N ASN A 22 11.10 -8.63 20.97
CA ASN A 22 10.97 -8.11 19.61
C ASN A 22 9.69 -7.29 19.43
N ALA A 23 8.58 -7.74 20.00
CA ALA A 23 7.29 -7.05 19.92
C ALA A 23 7.39 -5.61 20.45
N ALA A 24 8.05 -5.41 21.60
CA ALA A 24 8.28 -4.09 22.17
C ALA A 24 9.07 -3.17 21.21
N ARG A 25 10.14 -3.69 20.59
CA ARG A 25 10.95 -2.95 19.60
C ARG A 25 10.16 -2.60 18.34
N MET A 26 9.39 -3.54 17.80
CA MET A 26 8.56 -3.35 16.61
C MET A 26 7.44 -2.32 16.86
N LYS A 27 6.79 -2.39 18.03
CA LYS A 27 5.80 -1.41 18.48
C LYS A 27 6.41 -0.01 18.58
N GLN A 28 7.59 0.13 19.17
CA GLN A 28 8.30 1.41 19.26
C GLN A 28 8.63 1.98 17.87
N TYR A 29 9.09 1.14 16.94
CA TYR A 29 9.36 1.53 15.55
C TYR A 29 8.10 2.09 14.86
N MET A 30 6.93 1.51 15.13
CA MET A 30 5.63 2.02 14.66
C MET A 30 5.02 3.09 15.57
N ARG A 31 5.82 3.73 16.44
CA ARG A 31 5.41 4.80 17.35
C ARG A 31 4.26 4.42 18.28
N GLY A 32 4.21 3.16 18.71
CA GLY A 32 3.19 2.66 19.64
C GLY A 32 1.79 2.47 19.03
N LYS A 33 1.64 2.58 17.70
CA LYS A 33 0.32 2.53 17.03
C LYS A 33 -0.31 1.13 16.95
N PHE A 34 0.51 0.07 17.02
CA PHE A 34 0.04 -1.30 16.79
C PHE A 34 0.69 -2.25 17.80
N GLU A 35 -0.04 -3.33 18.12
CA GLU A 35 0.53 -4.47 18.83
C GLU A 35 1.26 -5.38 17.84
N PHE A 36 2.13 -6.23 18.37
CA PHE A 36 2.93 -7.17 17.59
C PHE A 36 3.07 -8.48 18.36
N PHE A 37 3.10 -9.60 17.64
CA PHE A 37 3.60 -10.86 18.19
C PHE A 37 5.13 -10.82 18.38
N GLY A 38 5.85 -9.98 17.65
CA GLY A 38 7.31 -9.90 17.67
C GLY A 38 7.99 -10.83 16.66
N ILE A 39 7.26 -11.21 15.60
CA ILE A 39 7.72 -12.16 14.60
C ILE A 39 8.37 -11.39 13.45
N ASN A 40 9.65 -11.63 13.21
CA ASN A 40 10.38 -10.98 12.13
C ASN A 40 9.95 -11.48 10.74
N SER A 41 10.33 -10.76 9.68
CA SER A 41 9.84 -11.10 8.33
C SER A 41 10.23 -12.50 7.84
N PRO A 42 11.47 -13.02 8.05
CA PRO A 42 11.80 -14.40 7.65
C PRO A 42 10.91 -15.43 8.34
N GLN A 43 10.80 -15.38 9.67
CA GLN A 43 9.98 -16.34 10.43
C GLN A 43 8.49 -16.22 10.07
N ARG A 44 7.98 -14.98 9.93
CA ARG A 44 6.59 -14.76 9.51
C ARG A 44 6.31 -15.39 8.16
N LYS A 45 7.22 -15.27 7.19
CA LYS A 45 7.07 -15.88 5.86
C LYS A 45 6.98 -17.40 5.95
N GLU A 46 7.84 -18.03 6.75
CA GLU A 46 7.79 -19.49 6.98
C GLU A 46 6.47 -19.92 7.62
N LEU A 47 6.04 -19.26 8.69
CA LEU A 47 4.76 -19.53 9.36
C LEU A 47 3.54 -19.30 8.46
N SER A 48 3.66 -18.40 7.48
CA SER A 48 2.56 -18.10 6.54
C SER A 48 2.39 -19.17 5.47
N LYS A 49 3.45 -19.88 5.07
CA LYS A 49 3.44 -20.80 3.91
C LYS A 49 2.28 -21.81 3.91
N PRO A 50 1.97 -22.51 5.04
CA PRO A 50 0.91 -23.51 5.05
C PRO A 50 -0.47 -22.96 4.71
N TYR A 51 -0.73 -21.69 5.07
CA TYR A 51 -2.02 -21.05 4.93
C TYR A 51 -2.19 -20.27 3.61
N LEU A 52 -1.13 -20.16 2.81
CA LEU A 52 -1.14 -19.43 1.54
C LEU A 52 -1.45 -20.32 0.32
N SER A 53 -1.67 -21.62 0.49
CA SER A 53 -1.94 -22.55 -0.63
C SER A 53 -3.37 -22.41 -1.17
N SER A 54 -4.34 -22.23 -0.28
CA SER A 54 -5.76 -22.09 -0.63
C SER A 54 -6.03 -20.82 -1.42
N LYS A 55 -6.84 -20.96 -2.47
CA LYS A 55 -7.33 -19.83 -3.28
C LYS A 55 -8.81 -19.62 -2.97
N PHE A 56 -9.11 -18.43 -2.47
CA PHE A 56 -10.47 -18.01 -2.10
C PHE A 56 -11.16 -17.29 -3.25
N SER A 57 -12.49 -17.30 -3.25
CA SER A 57 -13.31 -16.39 -4.04
C SER A 57 -13.13 -14.95 -3.57
N ASN A 58 -13.48 -13.95 -4.39
CA ASN A 58 -13.40 -12.53 -4.00
C ASN A 58 -14.13 -12.21 -2.70
N GLN A 59 -15.32 -12.78 -2.51
CA GLN A 59 -16.09 -12.57 -1.29
C GLN A 59 -15.33 -13.12 -0.06
N GLU A 60 -14.85 -14.36 -0.15
CA GLU A 60 -14.06 -14.98 0.91
C GLU A 60 -12.75 -14.21 1.18
N VAL A 61 -12.08 -13.64 0.16
CA VAL A 61 -10.92 -12.77 0.35
C VAL A 61 -11.29 -11.52 1.16
N ARG A 62 -12.40 -10.86 0.81
CA ARG A 62 -12.87 -9.66 1.53
C ARG A 62 -13.20 -9.99 2.99
N GLU A 63 -13.89 -11.10 3.24
CA GLU A 63 -14.19 -11.60 4.58
C GLU A 63 -12.91 -11.94 5.37
N PHE A 64 -11.98 -12.66 4.74
CA PHE A 64 -10.72 -13.07 5.34
C PHE A 64 -9.85 -11.88 5.75
N LEU A 65 -9.71 -10.91 4.85
CA LEU A 65 -8.93 -9.71 5.12
C LEU A 65 -9.62 -8.84 6.17
N LYS A 66 -10.95 -8.74 6.19
CA LYS A 66 -11.68 -8.04 7.26
C LYS A 66 -11.37 -8.64 8.63
N GLU A 67 -11.36 -9.97 8.75
CA GLU A 67 -11.02 -10.67 9.99
C GLU A 67 -9.53 -10.48 10.39
N LEU A 68 -8.62 -10.46 9.41
CA LEU A 68 -7.21 -10.14 9.69
C LEU A 68 -7.01 -8.68 10.09
N TRP A 69 -7.73 -7.74 9.45
CA TRP A 69 -7.64 -6.31 9.74
C TRP A 69 -8.25 -5.94 11.08
N SER A 70 -9.19 -6.72 11.61
CA SER A 70 -9.74 -6.49 12.96
C SER A 70 -8.72 -6.79 14.07
N SER A 71 -7.71 -7.62 13.79
CA SER A 71 -6.78 -8.16 14.79
C SER A 71 -5.72 -7.15 15.25
N PRO A 72 -5.45 -7.00 16.56
CA PRO A 72 -4.57 -5.94 17.06
C PRO A 72 -3.12 -6.07 16.61
N GLU A 73 -2.63 -7.31 16.42
CA GLU A 73 -1.25 -7.58 16.02
C GLU A 73 -1.01 -7.32 14.54
N ARG A 74 0.01 -6.50 14.26
CA ARG A 74 0.32 -6.00 12.92
C ARG A 74 0.71 -7.11 11.94
N GLU A 75 1.30 -8.20 12.44
CA GLU A 75 1.70 -9.33 11.61
C GLU A 75 0.53 -10.00 10.88
N LEU A 76 -0.70 -9.86 11.36
CA LEU A 76 -1.88 -10.41 10.69
C LEU A 76 -2.31 -9.56 9.48
N GLN A 77 -2.13 -8.24 9.52
CA GLN A 77 -2.29 -7.41 8.32
C GLN A 77 -1.19 -7.70 7.29
N TYR A 78 0.05 -7.95 7.74
CA TYR A 78 1.13 -8.37 6.85
C TYR A 78 0.85 -9.73 6.20
N PHE A 79 0.24 -10.66 6.95
CA PHE A 79 -0.23 -11.93 6.39
C PHE A 79 -1.30 -11.67 5.30
N GLY A 80 -2.28 -10.81 5.57
CA GLY A 80 -3.31 -10.45 4.59
C GLY A 80 -2.73 -9.84 3.30
N ILE A 81 -1.74 -8.95 3.41
CA ILE A 81 -1.02 -8.40 2.25
C ILE A 81 -0.25 -9.50 1.51
N ALA A 82 0.41 -10.42 2.22
CA ALA A 82 1.11 -11.53 1.59
C ALA A 82 0.15 -12.45 0.81
N TYR A 83 -1.05 -12.67 1.34
CA TYR A 83 -2.11 -13.40 0.65
C TYR A 83 -2.54 -12.66 -0.63
N LEU A 84 -2.84 -11.35 -0.53
CA LEU A 84 -3.19 -10.51 -1.68
C LEU A 84 -2.11 -10.51 -2.76
N ASN A 85 -0.83 -10.39 -2.38
CA ASN A 85 0.27 -10.38 -3.33
C ASN A 85 0.44 -11.71 -4.07
N LYS A 86 0.03 -12.83 -3.44
CA LYS A 86 0.13 -14.16 -4.05
C LYS A 86 -1.06 -14.46 -4.98
N HIS A 87 -2.27 -14.16 -4.54
CA HIS A 87 -3.49 -14.60 -5.22
C HIS A 87 -4.22 -13.49 -5.98
N GLY A 88 -3.94 -12.23 -5.65
CA GLY A 88 -4.67 -11.07 -6.12
C GLY A 88 -6.11 -11.01 -5.59
N LEU A 89 -6.81 -9.97 -6.03
CA LEU A 89 -8.27 -9.98 -6.12
C LEU A 89 -8.63 -10.14 -7.59
N GLN A 90 -9.72 -10.85 -7.89
CA GLN A 90 -10.22 -10.89 -9.26
C GLN A 90 -10.94 -9.57 -9.54
N PHE A 91 -10.41 -8.77 -10.45
CA PHE A 91 -11.01 -7.48 -10.77
C PHE A 91 -11.96 -7.60 -11.94
N ASP A 92 -13.16 -8.12 -11.67
CA ASP A 92 -14.26 -7.95 -12.60
C ASP A 92 -14.63 -6.45 -12.69
N LYS A 93 -14.89 -5.97 -13.91
CA LYS A 93 -15.29 -4.59 -14.17
C LYS A 93 -16.60 -4.23 -13.47
N GLU A 94 -17.46 -5.22 -13.25
CA GLU A 94 -18.75 -5.09 -12.56
C GLU A 94 -18.56 -4.86 -11.05
N GLU A 95 -17.52 -5.45 -10.45
CA GLU A 95 -17.19 -5.28 -9.03
C GLU A 95 -16.25 -4.10 -8.74
N PHE A 96 -15.94 -3.24 -9.72
CA PHE A 96 -14.94 -2.18 -9.55
C PHE A 96 -15.20 -1.28 -8.32
N GLU A 97 -16.44 -0.80 -8.15
CA GLU A 97 -16.78 0.11 -7.03
C GLU A 97 -16.71 -0.60 -5.68
N VAL A 98 -17.13 -1.87 -5.62
CA VAL A 98 -17.05 -2.70 -4.41
C VAL A 98 -15.59 -2.94 -4.02
N ASN A 99 -14.73 -3.25 -4.99
CA ASN A 99 -13.31 -3.47 -4.75
C ASN A 99 -12.57 -2.17 -4.41
N LEU A 100 -12.98 -1.04 -4.99
CA LEU A 100 -12.44 0.28 -4.66
C LEU A 100 -12.79 0.68 -3.23
N GLU A 101 -14.03 0.50 -2.81
CA GLU A 101 -14.46 0.79 -1.43
C GLU A 101 -13.78 -0.16 -0.45
N PHE A 102 -13.65 -1.43 -0.79
CA PHE A 102 -12.90 -2.38 0.02
C PHE A 102 -11.43 -1.97 0.20
N ALA A 103 -10.76 -1.56 -0.89
CA ALA A 103 -9.39 -1.05 -0.83
C ALA A 103 -9.30 0.25 0.00
N ARG A 104 -10.26 1.18 -0.18
CA ARG A 104 -10.37 2.41 0.62
C ARG A 104 -10.39 2.08 2.11
N ARG A 105 -11.21 1.12 2.53
CA ARG A 105 -11.31 0.68 3.93
C ARG A 105 -10.01 0.10 4.46
N LEU A 106 -9.34 -0.79 3.73
CA LEU A 106 -8.03 -1.32 4.16
C LEU A 106 -6.97 -0.22 4.30
N ILE A 107 -7.03 0.81 3.46
CA ILE A 107 -6.11 1.95 3.50
C ILE A 107 -6.41 2.85 4.71
N THR A 108 -7.68 3.10 5.03
CA THR A 108 -8.10 4.04 6.09
C THR A 108 -8.25 3.39 7.47
N GLU A 109 -8.39 2.07 7.54
CA GLU A 109 -8.40 1.28 8.78
C GLU A 109 -6.96 0.82 9.09
N LYS A 110 -6.49 1.04 10.33
CA LYS A 110 -5.11 0.70 10.76
C LYS A 110 -4.01 1.25 9.83
N SER A 111 -4.20 2.48 9.37
CA SER A 111 -3.33 3.12 8.40
C SER A 111 -1.93 3.42 8.94
N TRP A 112 -0.94 2.93 8.21
CA TRP A 112 0.45 3.34 8.33
C TRP A 112 1.21 2.93 7.07
N TRP A 113 2.38 3.53 6.82
CA TRP A 113 3.09 3.40 5.54
C TRP A 113 3.41 1.93 5.18
N ASP A 114 3.67 1.10 6.17
CA ASP A 114 4.03 -0.32 6.03
C ASP A 114 2.91 -1.17 5.40
N THR A 115 1.64 -0.84 5.59
CA THR A 115 0.53 -1.50 4.86
C THR A 115 0.08 -0.69 3.65
N VAL A 116 -0.03 0.63 3.79
CA VAL A 116 -0.57 1.49 2.73
C VAL A 116 0.29 1.44 1.47
N ASP A 117 1.61 1.36 1.60
CA ASP A 117 2.51 1.35 0.44
C ASP A 117 2.32 0.08 -0.40
N CYS A 118 2.19 -1.08 0.24
CA CYS A 118 1.92 -2.35 -0.44
C CYS A 118 0.51 -2.38 -1.05
N LEU A 119 -0.49 -1.87 -0.33
CA LEU A 119 -1.86 -1.78 -0.85
C LEU A 119 -1.94 -0.83 -2.06
N ALA A 120 -1.17 0.26 -2.05
CA ALA A 120 -1.13 1.20 -3.16
C ALA A 120 -0.56 0.55 -4.42
N ASP A 121 0.65 -0.03 -4.34
CA ASP A 121 1.35 -0.56 -5.52
C ASP A 121 0.70 -1.84 -6.09
N HIS A 122 0.19 -2.71 -5.22
CA HIS A 122 -0.37 -3.99 -5.64
C HIS A 122 -1.90 -3.92 -5.77
N LEU A 123 -2.63 -3.86 -4.65
CA LEU A 123 -4.10 -3.93 -4.67
C LEU A 123 -4.73 -2.81 -5.52
N VAL A 124 -4.40 -1.54 -5.22
CA VAL A 124 -4.98 -0.40 -5.92
C VAL A 124 -4.38 -0.25 -7.32
N GLY A 125 -3.08 -0.47 -7.47
CA GLY A 125 -2.43 -0.49 -8.78
C GLY A 125 -3.09 -1.50 -9.74
N ASP A 126 -3.30 -2.75 -9.30
CA ASP A 126 -3.99 -3.77 -10.10
C ASP A 126 -5.44 -3.39 -10.40
N LEU A 127 -6.18 -2.86 -9.42
CA LEU A 127 -7.55 -2.41 -9.61
C LEU A 127 -7.64 -1.26 -10.63
N VAL A 128 -6.72 -0.29 -10.59
CA VAL A 128 -6.69 0.81 -11.55
C VAL A 128 -6.33 0.29 -12.94
N ARG A 129 -5.38 -0.66 -13.06
CA ARG A 129 -5.02 -1.28 -14.35
C ARG A 129 -6.17 -2.06 -14.97
N SER A 130 -6.99 -2.73 -14.18
CA SER A 130 -8.12 -3.53 -14.69
C SER A 130 -9.24 -2.65 -15.28
N SER A 131 -9.39 -1.41 -14.80
CA SER A 131 -10.38 -0.44 -15.28
C SER A 131 -9.80 0.98 -15.38
N PRO A 132 -8.92 1.29 -16.35
CA PRO A 132 -8.13 2.52 -16.37
C PRO A 132 -8.94 3.82 -16.30
N ARG A 133 -10.10 3.88 -16.99
CA ARG A 133 -10.98 5.05 -16.98
C ARG A 133 -11.57 5.32 -15.58
N LYS A 134 -12.17 4.30 -14.96
CA LYS A 134 -12.74 4.41 -13.60
C LYS A 134 -11.63 4.63 -12.56
N GLY A 135 -10.54 3.87 -12.66
CA GLY A 135 -9.37 3.99 -11.80
C GLY A 135 -8.76 5.40 -11.81
N LYS A 136 -8.57 6.01 -12.98
CA LYS A 136 -8.08 7.38 -13.10
C LYS A 136 -9.02 8.39 -12.43
N GLN A 137 -10.32 8.22 -12.55
CA GLN A 137 -11.31 9.07 -11.87
C GLN A 137 -11.23 8.90 -10.35
N ALA A 138 -11.16 7.66 -9.86
CA ALA A 138 -11.02 7.38 -8.44
C ALA A 138 -9.74 8.00 -7.85
N MET A 139 -8.60 7.87 -8.52
CA MET A 139 -7.34 8.45 -8.03
C MET A 139 -7.37 10.00 -8.05
N LYS A 140 -8.08 10.61 -9.01
CA LYS A 140 -8.33 12.07 -9.03
C LYS A 140 -9.21 12.55 -7.88
N LEU A 141 -10.04 11.68 -7.31
CA LEU A 141 -10.77 11.95 -6.07
C LEU A 141 -9.85 11.77 -4.87
N TRP A 142 -9.13 10.65 -4.78
CA TRP A 142 -8.28 10.32 -3.63
C TRP A 142 -7.13 11.32 -3.42
N ILE A 143 -6.57 11.90 -4.49
CA ILE A 143 -5.53 12.93 -4.37
C ILE A 143 -6.05 14.23 -3.71
N LYS A 144 -7.38 14.42 -3.67
CA LYS A 144 -8.06 15.57 -3.04
C LYS A 144 -8.65 15.24 -1.67
N ASP A 145 -8.66 13.97 -1.27
CA ASP A 145 -9.28 13.51 -0.02
C ASP A 145 -8.55 14.09 1.20
N GLU A 146 -9.25 14.28 2.31
CA GLU A 146 -8.69 14.78 3.58
C GLU A 146 -7.80 13.74 4.28
N ASN A 147 -8.01 12.46 3.99
CA ASN A 147 -7.16 11.39 4.52
C ASN A 147 -5.82 11.31 3.77
N LEU A 148 -4.71 11.53 4.49
CA LEU A 148 -3.37 11.53 3.91
C LEU A 148 -2.99 10.18 3.27
N TRP A 149 -3.53 9.06 3.76
CA TRP A 149 -3.19 7.73 3.24
C TRP A 149 -3.85 7.46 1.90
N LEU A 150 -5.03 8.03 1.65
CA LEU A 150 -5.65 8.00 0.32
C LEU A 150 -4.88 8.89 -0.66
N ARG A 151 -4.45 10.09 -0.23
CA ARG A 151 -3.56 10.93 -1.06
C ARG A 151 -2.24 10.23 -1.38
N ARG A 152 -1.62 9.59 -0.39
CA ARG A 152 -0.39 8.80 -0.55
C ARG A 152 -0.61 7.64 -1.52
N CYS A 153 -1.72 6.93 -1.39
CA CYS A 153 -2.08 5.85 -2.30
C CYS A 153 -2.25 6.35 -3.75
N ALA A 154 -2.93 7.48 -3.95
CA ALA A 154 -3.09 8.08 -5.27
C ALA A 154 -1.74 8.41 -5.94
N ILE A 155 -0.75 8.86 -5.16
CA ILE A 155 0.60 9.13 -5.67
C ILE A 155 1.36 7.82 -5.99
N LEU A 156 1.22 6.80 -5.16
CA LEU A 156 2.04 5.57 -5.24
C LEU A 156 1.41 4.43 -6.04
N HIS A 157 0.14 4.51 -6.47
CA HIS A 157 -0.50 3.37 -7.14
C HIS A 157 0.18 2.90 -8.44
N GLN A 158 0.99 3.77 -9.07
CA GLN A 158 1.71 3.46 -10.31
C GLN A 158 3.15 2.99 -10.09
N LEU A 159 3.59 2.76 -8.86
CA LEU A 159 5.01 2.60 -8.52
C LEU A 159 5.71 1.50 -9.33
N SER A 160 5.06 0.35 -9.52
CA SER A 160 5.57 -0.77 -10.31
C SER A 160 5.15 -0.78 -11.79
N TYR A 161 4.53 0.28 -12.33
CA TYR A 161 4.00 0.29 -13.70
C TYR A 161 5.11 0.36 -14.78
N LYS A 162 6.28 0.91 -14.44
CA LYS A 162 7.41 1.08 -15.37
C LYS A 162 7.00 1.80 -16.65
N CYS A 163 7.17 1.18 -17.82
CA CYS A 163 6.79 1.74 -19.13
C CYS A 163 5.29 2.00 -19.27
N ASN A 164 4.44 1.38 -18.45
CA ASN A 164 2.99 1.57 -18.46
C ASN A 164 2.53 2.75 -17.59
N THR A 165 3.45 3.50 -16.97
CA THR A 165 3.09 4.63 -16.10
C THR A 165 2.43 5.75 -16.90
N ASP A 166 1.24 6.19 -16.50
CA ASP A 166 0.65 7.46 -16.94
C ASP A 166 1.43 8.60 -16.28
N SER A 167 2.54 8.97 -16.92
CA SER A 167 3.46 10.01 -16.43
C SER A 167 2.80 11.38 -16.32
N GLN A 168 1.82 11.68 -17.17
CA GLN A 168 1.08 12.95 -17.08
C GLN A 168 0.26 12.99 -15.79
N LEU A 169 -0.45 11.91 -15.46
CA LEU A 169 -1.20 11.82 -14.20
C LEU A 169 -0.28 11.83 -12.98
N LEU A 170 0.84 11.12 -13.04
CA LEU A 170 1.86 11.14 -11.97
C LEU A 170 2.34 12.56 -11.69
N PHE A 171 2.73 13.31 -12.73
CA PHE A 171 3.20 14.68 -12.60
C PHE A 171 2.08 15.63 -12.16
N GLU A 172 0.85 15.46 -12.66
CA GLU A 172 -0.33 16.20 -12.20
C GLU A 172 -0.51 16.05 -10.68
N PHE A 173 -0.44 14.82 -10.15
CA PHE A 173 -0.59 14.57 -8.71
C PHE A 173 0.57 15.12 -7.89
N CYS A 174 1.80 14.94 -8.36
CA CYS A 174 3.00 15.46 -7.67
C CYS A 174 2.97 16.99 -7.59
N ALA A 175 2.60 17.67 -8.68
CA ALA A 175 2.46 19.13 -8.70
C ALA A 175 1.30 19.60 -7.81
N PHE A 176 0.14 18.93 -7.91
CA PHE A 176 -1.04 19.27 -7.12
C PHE A 176 -0.79 19.17 -5.60
N ARG A 177 0.05 18.22 -5.17
CA ARG A 177 0.42 18.02 -3.75
C ARG A 177 1.78 18.60 -3.36
N ALA A 178 2.43 19.37 -4.22
CA ALA A 178 3.77 19.90 -3.97
C ALA A 178 3.85 20.79 -2.71
N HIS A 179 2.76 21.52 -2.41
CA HIS A 179 2.63 22.41 -1.25
C HIS A 179 2.50 21.68 0.09
N GLU A 180 2.28 20.37 0.08
CA GLU A 180 1.92 19.63 1.28
C GLU A 180 3.11 19.47 2.24
N LYS A 181 2.87 19.76 3.53
CA LYS A 181 3.89 19.71 4.59
C LYS A 181 3.98 18.34 5.26
N GLU A 182 3.03 17.45 5.00
CA GLU A 182 2.99 16.11 5.57
C GLU A 182 4.18 15.26 5.09
N PHE A 183 4.97 14.77 6.05
CA PHE A 183 6.19 14.00 5.78
C PHE A 183 5.94 12.81 4.85
N PHE A 184 4.85 12.07 5.07
CA PHE A 184 4.51 10.90 4.25
C PHE A 184 4.11 11.26 2.83
N ILE A 185 3.51 12.44 2.59
CA ILE A 185 3.19 12.89 1.23
C ILE A 185 4.44 13.34 0.51
N GLN A 186 5.32 14.11 1.17
CA GLN A 186 6.60 14.52 0.59
C GLN A 186 7.48 13.31 0.19
N LYS A 187 7.53 12.29 1.06
CA LYS A 187 8.19 11.01 0.76
C LYS A 187 7.53 10.27 -0.41
N ALA A 188 6.20 10.28 -0.49
CA ALA A 188 5.48 9.64 -1.59
C ALA A 188 5.83 10.27 -2.94
N ILE A 189 5.78 11.60 -3.03
CA ILE A 189 6.15 12.35 -4.25
C ILE A 189 7.57 12.01 -4.68
N GLY A 190 8.53 12.14 -3.76
CA GLY A 190 9.93 11.86 -4.06
C GLY A 190 10.18 10.42 -4.49
N TRP A 191 9.51 9.45 -3.86
CA TRP A 191 9.65 8.04 -4.22
C TRP A 191 9.02 7.72 -5.57
N ALA A 192 7.80 8.18 -5.84
CA ALA A 192 7.14 7.94 -7.13
C ALA A 192 7.96 8.50 -8.30
N LEU A 193 8.49 9.72 -8.16
CA LEU A 193 9.39 10.33 -9.15
C LEU A 193 10.69 9.55 -9.30
N ARG A 194 11.34 9.17 -8.19
CA ARG A 194 12.58 8.37 -8.22
C ARG A 194 12.38 7.02 -8.90
N GLU A 195 11.27 6.36 -8.62
CA GLU A 195 10.98 5.06 -9.21
C GLU A 195 10.72 5.19 -10.71
N PHE A 196 9.91 6.17 -11.12
CA PHE A 196 9.66 6.41 -12.54
C PHE A 196 10.92 6.86 -13.31
N ALA A 197 11.86 7.54 -12.65
CA ALA A 197 13.14 7.94 -13.25
C ALA A 197 14.01 6.74 -13.70
N LYS A 198 13.81 5.54 -13.13
CA LYS A 198 14.44 4.30 -13.61
C LYS A 198 13.95 3.89 -15.00
N THR A 199 12.75 4.35 -15.39
CA THR A 199 12.15 4.10 -16.70
C THR A 199 12.40 5.28 -17.65
N ASP A 200 12.14 6.51 -17.20
CA ASP A 200 12.26 7.72 -18.04
C ASP A 200 12.89 8.88 -17.25
N ARG A 201 14.24 8.84 -17.19
CA ARG A 201 15.07 9.83 -16.49
C ARG A 201 14.84 11.26 -17.01
N ALA A 202 14.66 11.40 -18.33
CA ALA A 202 14.55 12.71 -18.99
C ALA A 202 13.26 13.41 -18.58
N LYS A 203 12.11 12.72 -18.60
CA LYS A 203 10.83 13.29 -18.16
C LYS A 203 10.87 13.74 -16.71
N VAL A 204 11.42 12.91 -15.81
CA VAL A 204 11.51 13.28 -14.38
C VAL A 204 12.44 14.48 -14.18
N SER A 205 13.59 14.52 -14.87
CA SER A 205 14.51 15.66 -14.80
C SER A 205 13.85 16.96 -15.26
N ASN A 206 13.09 16.92 -16.35
CA ASN A 206 12.36 18.09 -16.86
C ASN A 206 11.27 18.54 -15.88
N PHE A 207 10.51 17.59 -15.31
CA PHE A 207 9.51 17.90 -14.28
C PHE A 207 10.14 18.58 -13.05
N LEU A 208 11.24 18.03 -12.54
CA LEU A 208 11.94 18.56 -11.36
C LEU A 208 12.53 19.96 -11.61
N LYS A 209 13.07 20.23 -12.82
CA LYS A 209 13.54 21.56 -13.19
C LYS A 209 12.38 22.57 -13.20
N ALA A 210 11.26 22.21 -13.82
CA ALA A 210 10.09 23.08 -13.93
C ALA A 210 9.39 23.37 -12.59
N HIS A 211 9.47 22.44 -11.62
CA HIS A 211 8.77 22.54 -10.33
C HIS A 211 9.70 22.70 -9.12
N LYS A 212 10.96 23.10 -9.36
CA LYS A 212 12.00 23.17 -8.31
C LYS A 212 11.58 24.00 -7.10
N GLU A 213 11.00 25.18 -7.33
CA GLU A 213 10.60 26.10 -6.26
C GLU A 213 9.32 25.66 -5.53
N GLY A 214 8.47 24.84 -6.17
CA GLY A 214 7.20 24.39 -5.60
C GLY A 214 7.33 23.10 -4.79
N LEU A 215 8.31 22.25 -5.11
CA LEU A 215 8.52 20.98 -4.40
C LEU A 215 9.20 21.20 -3.05
N SER A 216 8.79 20.42 -2.04
CA SER A 216 9.53 20.38 -0.78
C SER A 216 10.98 19.93 -1.01
N ARG A 217 11.91 20.44 -0.18
CA ARG A 217 13.32 20.02 -0.19
C ARG A 217 13.47 18.50 -0.04
N LEU A 218 12.59 17.88 0.76
CA LEU A 218 12.58 16.44 0.97
C LEU A 218 12.16 15.70 -0.31
N SER A 219 11.06 16.08 -0.94
CA SER A 219 10.58 15.49 -2.19
C SER A 219 11.64 15.58 -3.28
N TYR A 220 12.25 16.76 -3.44
CA TYR A 220 13.29 16.99 -4.43
C TYR A 220 14.51 16.11 -4.19
N ARG A 221 15.04 16.08 -2.96
CA ARG A 221 16.21 15.26 -2.58
C ARG A 221 15.95 13.76 -2.78
N GLU A 222 14.75 13.28 -2.44
CA GLU A 222 14.40 11.87 -2.65
C GLU A 222 14.33 11.54 -4.14
N ALA A 223 13.75 12.41 -4.96
CA ALA A 223 13.60 12.22 -6.40
C ALA A 223 14.95 12.23 -7.13
N THR A 224 15.92 13.03 -6.68
CA THR A 224 17.22 13.19 -7.35
C THR A 224 18.29 12.18 -6.94
N LYS A 225 18.02 11.28 -5.99
CA LYS A 225 19.04 10.37 -5.43
C LYS A 225 19.79 9.52 -6.47
N HIS A 226 19.17 9.26 -7.62
CA HIS A 226 19.74 8.47 -8.72
C HIS A 226 19.69 9.20 -10.07
N LEU A 227 19.43 10.52 -10.06
CA LEU A 227 19.45 11.41 -11.23
C LEU A 227 20.82 12.08 -11.44
#